data_AF-A0A9D2RWE9-F1
#
_entry.id   AF-A0A9D2RWE9-F1
#
_cell.length_a   1.000
_cell.length_b   1.000
_cell.length_c   1.000
_cell.angle_alpha   90.00
_cell.angle_beta   90.00
_cell.angle_gamma   90.00
#
_symmetry.space_group_name_H-M   'P 1'
#
loop_
_entity.id
_entity.type
_entity.pdbx_description
1 polymer ?
#
loop_
_entity_poly.entity_id
_entity_poly.type
_entity_poly.pdbx_seq_one_letter_code
_entity_poly.pdbx_strand_id
1 'polypeptide(L)'
;MRKNILNGNQIMNMEFQIDRMESLHFHQSIEILYVLEGDPEITVQNNTYQAHPEDILVINANKKHSYQSRNEVLLGCFEIDYRLLGDMLSANQLLFWCNSVVNKNSAYDAMRKIMKKIFSLYFEKGGQTEIIRQSLYYQLLEILTENFFVQSGDKRLEGERTHDEERISEIINYIHSNYRRKISLNELSEHLFLSVPYLSKYIKKQLGMNFLDYLNNIRLFHAVDDLLYSSQPLTAIAMDNGFANTAAFTEVFKKVYNMTPSEYRQQMRVSSEKNQNADHDEQKRLVERKITEYLDNQLVQEPMEVRREDTYALVDTAEREIYEPYWKKMINLGCAGDLLRSDMQEQVLTLRRELGFSYVRLWDVFGEEMMLNETSQEGEYYFGRLDKIFDFLTEHQIKPYLEMGYKPKALHRSLRNTIVMEKREIPFGGYESYERFIRAFVTHLINRYGLEEVETWYFEQWSGEDFENNSYNSDFFLV
;
A
#
# COMPACT_ATOMS: atom_id res chain seq x y z
N MET A 1 16.94 6.97 13.55
CA MET A 1 17.42 6.85 12.15
C MET A 1 17.21 5.41 11.66
N ARG A 2 15.95 5.04 11.41
CA ARG A 2 15.61 3.86 10.61
C ARG A 2 14.33 4.22 9.85
N LYS A 3 14.50 4.93 8.73
CA LYS A 3 13.51 4.98 7.64
C LYS A 3 14.12 4.14 6.51
N ASN A 4 13.30 3.33 5.83
CA ASN A 4 13.83 2.41 4.83
C ASN A 4 14.54 3.18 3.72
N ILE A 5 15.75 2.74 3.41
CA ILE A 5 16.48 3.25 2.26
C ILE A 5 15.67 2.90 1.02
N LEU A 6 15.35 3.91 0.20
CA LEU A 6 14.84 3.72 -1.15
C LEU A 6 15.72 2.70 -1.90
N ASN A 7 15.12 1.59 -2.34
CA ASN A 7 15.79 0.70 -3.28
C ASN A 7 16.10 1.52 -4.54
N GLY A 8 17.36 1.50 -4.99
CA GLY A 8 17.97 2.53 -5.87
C GLY A 8 17.37 2.79 -7.26
N ASN A 9 16.14 2.36 -7.55
CA ASN A 9 15.38 2.65 -8.76
C ASN A 9 13.98 3.28 -8.51
N GLN A 10 13.56 3.57 -7.27
CA GLN A 10 12.26 4.20 -6.97
C GLN A 10 12.40 5.70 -6.69
N ILE A 11 11.63 6.53 -7.41
CA ILE A 11 11.61 8.00 -7.25
C ILE A 11 11.01 8.43 -5.91
N MET A 12 10.07 7.66 -5.38
CA MET A 12 9.33 7.95 -4.17
C MET A 12 8.98 6.65 -3.44
N ASN A 13 8.99 6.68 -2.12
CA ASN A 13 8.46 5.64 -1.26
C ASN A 13 7.50 6.27 -0.24
N MET A 14 6.54 5.48 0.23
CA MET A 14 5.56 5.92 1.22
C MET A 14 5.54 4.94 2.38
N GLU A 15 5.55 5.47 3.59
CA GLU A 15 5.42 4.73 4.84
C GLU A 15 4.45 5.43 5.78
N PHE A 16 3.77 4.64 6.61
CA PHE A 16 2.97 5.18 7.69
C PHE A 16 3.74 5.13 9.00
N GLN A 17 3.67 6.21 9.75
CA GLN A 17 4.32 6.34 11.05
C GLN A 17 3.26 6.57 12.13
N ILE A 18 3.34 5.76 13.19
CA ILE A 18 2.54 5.93 14.41
C ILE A 18 3.49 6.13 15.57
N ASP A 19 3.55 7.37 16.07
CA ASP A 19 4.28 7.72 17.28
C ASP A 19 3.73 9.04 17.86
N ARG A 20 4.06 9.33 19.12
CA ARG A 20 3.77 10.61 19.77
C ARG A 20 4.83 11.66 19.48
N MET A 21 6.05 11.24 19.13
CA MET A 21 7.14 12.15 18.82
C MET A 21 8.14 11.53 17.86
N GLU A 22 8.88 12.38 17.18
CA GLU A 22 10.10 12.01 16.49
C GLU A 22 11.22 12.96 16.89
N SER A 23 12.34 12.40 17.33
CA SER A 23 13.50 13.19 17.77
C SER A 23 14.08 14.03 16.63
N LEU A 24 14.69 15.16 16.97
CA LEU A 24 15.34 16.06 16.02
C LEU A 24 16.36 15.31 15.15
N HIS A 25 16.09 15.27 13.85
CA HIS A 25 16.94 14.60 12.86
C HIS A 25 16.90 15.35 11.52
N PHE A 26 17.63 14.85 10.53
CA PHE A 26 17.59 15.33 9.16
C PHE A 26 17.97 14.18 8.23
N HIS A 27 17.53 14.25 6.99
CA HIS A 27 17.89 13.31 5.93
C HIS A 27 17.98 14.02 4.59
N GLN A 28 18.39 13.26 3.59
CA GLN A 28 18.76 13.75 2.26
C GLN A 28 17.58 13.71 1.28
N SER A 29 16.61 12.83 1.50
CA SER A 29 15.32 12.81 0.82
C SER A 29 14.54 14.09 1.07
N ILE A 30 13.76 14.53 0.09
CA ILE A 30 12.65 15.46 0.36
C ILE A 30 11.53 14.63 0.96
N GLU A 31 10.92 15.08 2.05
CA GLU A 31 9.83 14.36 2.69
C GLU A 31 8.54 15.17 2.61
N ILE A 32 7.43 14.51 2.24
CA ILE A 32 6.09 15.04 2.40
C ILE A 32 5.44 14.36 3.60
N LEU A 33 5.04 15.15 4.59
CA LEU A 33 4.23 14.71 5.72
C LEU A 33 2.76 15.01 5.45
N TYR A 34 1.93 13.98 5.56
CA TYR A 34 0.48 14.08 5.58
C TYR A 34 -0.05 13.68 6.96
N VAL A 35 -0.86 14.53 7.60
CA VAL A 35 -1.47 14.20 8.89
C VAL A 35 -2.79 13.45 8.65
N LEU A 36 -2.85 12.16 9.01
CA LEU A 36 -4.07 11.37 8.93
C LEU A 36 -4.89 11.48 10.22
N GLU A 37 -4.22 11.46 11.38
CA GLU A 37 -4.86 11.50 12.70
C GLU A 37 -3.96 12.24 13.71
N GLY A 38 -4.58 13.00 14.61
CA GLY A 38 -3.90 13.75 15.67
C GLY A 38 -3.47 15.16 15.25
N ASP A 39 -2.87 15.88 16.19
CA ASP A 39 -2.53 17.30 16.05
C ASP A 39 -1.06 17.56 16.39
N PRO A 40 -0.10 17.11 15.55
CA PRO A 40 1.31 17.23 15.85
C PRO A 40 1.79 18.69 15.78
N GLU A 41 2.66 19.04 16.73
CA GLU A 41 3.50 20.22 16.64
C GLU A 41 4.78 19.86 15.88
N ILE A 42 4.87 20.26 14.62
CA ILE A 42 5.98 19.95 13.71
C ILE A 42 6.97 21.11 13.72
N THR A 43 8.22 20.85 14.12
CA THR A 43 9.30 21.83 14.09
C THR A 43 10.22 21.56 12.92
N VAL A 44 10.44 22.57 12.07
CA VAL A 44 11.39 22.54 10.96
C VAL A 44 12.35 23.71 11.12
N GLN A 45 13.64 23.40 11.32
CA GLN A 45 14.68 24.34 11.73
C GLN A 45 14.31 25.12 13.01
N ASN A 46 13.91 26.38 12.87
CA ASN A 46 13.58 27.28 13.98
C ASN A 46 12.09 27.61 14.03
N ASN A 47 11.30 27.12 13.07
CA ASN A 47 9.89 27.39 12.96
C ASN A 47 9.09 26.17 13.42
N THR A 48 8.00 26.44 14.13
CA THR A 48 7.12 25.41 14.66
C THR A 48 5.72 25.63 14.12
N TYR A 49 5.09 24.56 13.65
CA TYR A 49 3.79 24.57 13.01
C TYR A 49 2.86 23.61 13.75
N GLN A 50 1.69 24.11 14.15
CA GLN A 50 0.63 23.27 14.70
C GLN A 50 -0.18 22.71 13.53
N ALA A 51 -0.01 21.43 13.21
CA ALA A 51 -0.70 20.78 12.11
C ALA A 51 -1.93 20.01 12.61
N HIS A 52 -2.92 19.87 11.74
CA HIS A 52 -4.18 19.17 11.97
C HIS A 52 -4.41 18.11 10.88
N PRO A 53 -5.38 17.18 11.04
CA PRO A 53 -5.68 16.20 10.00
C PRO A 53 -5.93 16.87 8.64
N GLU A 54 -5.47 16.22 7.57
CA GLU A 54 -5.48 16.70 6.17
C GLU A 54 -4.42 17.77 5.81
N ASP A 55 -3.59 18.20 6.77
CA ASP A 55 -2.47 19.08 6.50
C ASP A 55 -1.30 18.35 5.82
N ILE A 56 -0.64 19.08 4.92
CA ILE A 56 0.49 18.64 4.09
C ILE A 56 1.66 19.60 4.31
N LEU A 57 2.80 19.06 4.74
CA LEU A 57 4.06 19.80 4.84
C LEU A 57 5.16 19.09 4.06
N VAL A 58 5.93 19.87 3.30
CA VAL A 58 7.17 19.39 2.68
C VAL A 58 8.38 19.83 3.49
N ILE A 59 9.19 18.86 3.87
CA ILE A 59 10.49 19.03 4.49
C ILE A 59 11.54 18.89 3.39
N ASN A 60 12.19 20.02 3.07
CA ASN A 60 13.26 20.03 2.08
C ASN A 60 14.50 19.29 2.61
N ALA A 61 15.31 18.77 1.67
CA ALA A 61 16.53 18.02 1.98
C ALA A 61 17.44 18.76 2.98
N ASN A 62 18.04 18.02 3.91
CA ASN A 62 18.95 18.49 4.95
C ASN A 62 18.36 19.51 5.95
N LYS A 63 17.03 19.68 5.98
CA LYS A 63 16.37 20.48 7.02
C LYS A 63 16.19 19.65 8.28
N LYS A 64 16.75 20.13 9.39
CA LYS A 64 16.51 19.53 10.70
C LYS A 64 15.04 19.66 11.07
N HIS A 65 14.42 18.57 11.51
CA HIS A 65 13.03 18.56 11.89
C HIS A 65 12.73 17.51 12.96
N SER A 66 11.62 17.72 13.65
CA SER A 66 11.06 16.86 14.69
C SER A 66 9.56 17.12 14.78
N TYR A 67 8.81 16.21 15.39
CA TYR A 67 7.45 16.50 15.82
C TYR A 67 7.20 15.96 17.22
N GLN A 68 6.22 16.56 17.90
CA GLN A 68 5.72 16.07 19.18
C GLN A 68 4.21 16.29 19.26
N SER A 69 3.52 15.41 19.97
CA SER A 69 2.09 15.50 20.23
C SER A 69 1.76 14.94 21.61
N ARG A 70 0.63 15.40 22.17
CA ARG A 70 0.11 14.85 23.45
C ARG A 70 -0.44 13.43 23.28
N ASN A 71 -1.07 13.17 22.14
CA ASN A 71 -1.66 11.90 21.78
C ASN A 71 -0.86 11.24 20.65
N GLU A 72 -1.13 9.97 20.38
CA GLU A 72 -0.56 9.29 19.20
C GLU A 72 -1.02 9.97 17.92
N VAL A 73 -0.11 10.05 16.96
CA VAL A 73 -0.33 10.66 15.65
C VAL A 73 -0.16 9.58 14.59
N LEU A 74 -0.99 9.61 13.55
CA LEU A 74 -0.80 8.81 12.34
C LEU A 74 -0.39 9.73 11.20
N LEU A 75 0.81 9.50 10.66
CA LEU A 75 1.37 10.24 9.54
C LEU A 75 1.54 9.34 8.31
N GLY A 76 1.27 9.89 7.13
CA GLY A 76 1.69 9.34 5.86
C GLY A 76 2.94 10.10 5.41
N CYS A 77 4.08 9.42 5.41
CA CYS A 77 5.38 9.99 5.10
C CYS A 77 5.79 9.55 3.69
N PHE A 78 5.97 10.50 2.78
CA PHE A 78 6.41 10.25 1.42
C PHE A 78 7.85 10.75 1.27
N GLU A 79 8.80 9.84 1.10
CA GLU A 79 10.18 10.20 0.81
C GLU A 79 10.42 10.22 -0.69
N ILE A 80 10.94 11.34 -1.19
CA ILE A 80 11.30 11.55 -2.57
C ILE A 80 12.82 11.55 -2.69
N ASP A 81 13.32 10.78 -3.66
CA ASP A 81 14.71 10.78 -4.03
C ASP A 81 15.11 12.14 -4.64
N TYR A 82 15.96 12.87 -3.93
CA TYR A 82 16.40 14.21 -4.35
C TYR A 82 17.17 14.18 -5.68
N ARG A 83 17.98 13.14 -5.92
CA ARG A 83 18.83 13.06 -7.11
C ARG A 83 18.02 12.72 -8.33
N LEU A 84 17.18 11.70 -8.26
CA LEU A 84 16.32 11.30 -9.37
C LEU A 84 15.38 12.45 -9.76
N LEU A 85 14.79 13.16 -8.79
CA LEU A 85 13.96 14.32 -9.09
C LEU A 85 14.79 15.49 -9.67
N GLY A 86 16.00 15.72 -9.16
CA GLY A 86 16.91 16.75 -9.65
C GLY A 86 17.33 16.51 -11.10
N ASP A 87 17.65 15.26 -11.44
CA ASP A 87 17.98 14.83 -12.80
C ASP A 87 16.77 15.00 -13.75
N MET A 88 15.57 14.59 -13.31
CA MET A 88 14.33 14.77 -14.09
C MET A 88 14.04 16.24 -14.40
N LEU A 89 14.23 17.13 -13.42
CA LEU A 89 13.97 18.56 -13.56
C LEU A 89 15.15 19.33 -14.17
N SER A 90 16.29 18.67 -14.41
CA SER A 90 17.56 19.32 -14.78
C SER A 90 17.91 20.47 -13.83
N ALA A 91 17.66 20.28 -12.53
CA ALA A 91 17.79 21.30 -11.50
C ALA A 91 18.89 20.94 -10.49
N ASN A 92 19.82 21.87 -10.28
CA ASN A 92 20.91 21.70 -9.31
C ASN A 92 20.45 21.88 -7.85
N GLN A 93 19.33 22.58 -7.64
CA GLN A 93 18.74 22.80 -6.33
C GLN A 93 17.24 22.52 -6.38
N LEU A 94 16.77 21.69 -5.44
CA LEU A 94 15.36 21.47 -5.21
C LEU A 94 14.91 22.18 -3.94
N LEU A 95 13.96 23.10 -4.08
CA LEU A 95 13.31 23.77 -2.97
C LEU A 95 11.81 23.85 -3.23
N PHE A 96 11.02 23.40 -2.25
CA PHE A 96 9.57 23.42 -2.30
C PHE A 96 8.99 24.26 -1.16
N TRP A 97 8.04 25.12 -1.49
CA TRP A 97 7.24 25.90 -0.55
C TRP A 97 5.85 25.33 -0.42
N CYS A 98 5.77 24.15 0.19
CA CYS A 98 4.53 23.43 0.39
C CYS A 98 4.31 23.22 1.90
N ASN A 99 3.45 24.06 2.49
CA ASN A 99 3.01 23.95 3.88
C ASN A 99 1.58 24.47 4.00
N SER A 100 0.61 23.56 4.13
CA SER A 100 -0.82 23.90 4.18
C SER A 100 -1.25 24.59 5.48
N VAL A 101 -0.45 24.48 6.55
CA VAL A 101 -0.74 25.11 7.85
C VAL A 101 -0.70 26.64 7.73
N VAL A 102 0.20 27.15 6.88
CA VAL A 102 0.40 28.60 6.70
C VAL A 102 -0.14 29.12 5.38
N ASN A 103 -0.30 28.26 4.36
CA ASN A 103 -0.76 28.65 3.03
C ASN A 103 -1.96 27.82 2.58
N LYS A 104 -2.95 28.46 1.96
CA LYS A 104 -4.10 27.77 1.35
C LYS A 104 -4.07 27.93 -0.16
N ASN A 105 -4.23 26.82 -0.87
CA ASN A 105 -4.23 26.72 -2.33
C ASN A 105 -5.03 25.46 -2.73
N SER A 106 -5.77 25.50 -3.84
CA SER A 106 -6.46 24.35 -4.43
C SER A 106 -5.52 23.20 -4.80
N ALA A 107 -4.23 23.48 -5.01
CA ALA A 107 -3.22 22.45 -5.24
C ALA A 107 -3.12 21.45 -4.06
N TYR A 108 -3.39 21.87 -2.82
CA TYR A 108 -3.44 20.95 -1.68
C TYR A 108 -4.61 19.96 -1.77
N ASP A 109 -5.77 20.39 -2.28
CA ASP A 109 -6.91 19.49 -2.50
C ASP A 109 -6.58 18.42 -3.55
N ALA A 110 -5.88 18.81 -4.61
CA ALA A 110 -5.41 17.87 -5.63
C ALA A 110 -4.39 16.87 -5.05
N MET A 111 -3.43 17.34 -4.25
CA MET A 111 -2.48 16.46 -3.54
C MET A 111 -3.20 15.48 -2.61
N ARG A 112 -4.16 15.96 -1.80
CA ARG A 112 -4.98 15.12 -0.90
C ARG A 112 -5.68 13.99 -1.67
N LYS A 113 -6.32 14.31 -2.80
CA LYS A 113 -6.99 13.31 -3.64
C LYS A 113 -6.03 12.23 -4.13
N ILE A 114 -4.84 12.61 -4.61
CA ILE A 114 -3.84 11.65 -5.09
C ILE A 114 -3.29 10.81 -3.93
N MET A 115 -2.96 11.43 -2.80
CA MET A 115 -2.46 10.73 -1.61
C MET A 115 -3.48 9.73 -1.07
N LYS A 116 -4.77 10.08 -1.02
CA LYS A 116 -5.86 9.16 -0.62
C LYS A 116 -5.96 7.96 -1.58
N LYS A 117 -5.82 8.16 -2.89
CA LYS A 117 -5.72 7.05 -3.86
C LYS A 117 -4.51 6.18 -3.58
N ILE A 118 -3.36 6.75 -3.26
CA ILE A 118 -2.16 5.98 -2.88
C ILE A 118 -2.43 5.16 -1.61
N PHE A 119 -3.07 5.75 -0.60
CA PHE A 119 -3.41 5.07 0.65
C PHE A 119 -4.38 3.89 0.41
N SER A 120 -5.35 4.02 -0.49
CA SER A 120 -6.25 2.90 -0.83
C SER A 120 -5.53 1.69 -1.43
N LEU A 121 -4.33 1.87 -1.99
CA LEU A 121 -3.52 0.78 -2.54
C LEU A 121 -2.62 0.11 -1.48
N TYR A 122 -2.63 0.57 -0.23
CA TYR A 122 -1.68 0.11 0.80
C TYR A 122 -1.76 -1.40 1.07
N PHE A 123 -2.96 -1.98 1.07
CA PHE A 123 -3.18 -3.41 1.30
C PHE A 123 -3.13 -4.25 0.02
N GLU A 124 -3.10 -3.61 -1.14
CA GLU A 124 -3.15 -4.27 -2.43
C GLU A 124 -1.79 -4.88 -2.79
N LYS A 125 -1.79 -6.16 -3.17
CA LYS A 125 -0.57 -6.90 -3.51
C LYS A 125 -0.62 -7.36 -4.97
N GLY A 126 0.31 -6.87 -5.78
CA GLY A 126 0.49 -7.33 -7.16
C GLY A 126 1.35 -6.40 -8.01
N GLY A 127 1.96 -6.93 -9.06
CA GLY A 127 2.80 -6.12 -9.98
C GLY A 127 2.03 -5.01 -10.69
N GLN A 128 0.73 -5.20 -10.96
CA GLN A 128 -0.12 -4.15 -11.54
C GLN A 128 -0.37 -3.00 -10.57
N THR A 129 -0.57 -3.30 -9.28
CA THR A 129 -0.70 -2.30 -8.21
C THR A 129 0.55 -1.41 -8.13
N GLU A 130 1.74 -2.00 -8.33
CA GLU A 130 2.99 -1.23 -8.38
C GLU A 130 2.98 -0.19 -9.49
N ILE A 131 2.51 -0.56 -10.69
CA ILE A 131 2.43 0.36 -11.83
C ILE A 131 1.47 1.52 -11.52
N ILE A 132 0.31 1.22 -10.93
CA ILE A 132 -0.67 2.24 -10.55
C ILE A 132 -0.07 3.17 -9.50
N ARG A 133 0.57 2.61 -8.46
CA ARG A 133 1.23 3.39 -7.40
C ARG A 133 2.30 4.32 -7.97
N GLN A 134 3.16 3.82 -8.84
CA GLN A 134 4.17 4.63 -9.52
C GLN A 134 3.53 5.76 -10.35
N SER A 135 2.44 5.47 -11.08
CA SER A 135 1.72 6.51 -11.83
C SER A 135 1.15 7.61 -10.93
N LEU A 136 0.69 7.25 -9.73
CA LEU A 136 0.17 8.20 -8.74
C LEU A 136 1.30 9.00 -8.10
N TYR A 137 2.47 8.41 -7.86
CA TYR A 137 3.66 9.15 -7.41
C TYR A 137 4.06 10.21 -8.44
N TYR A 138 4.07 9.89 -9.73
CA TYR A 138 4.38 10.89 -10.76
C TYR A 138 3.33 11.99 -10.86
N GLN A 139 2.03 11.68 -10.71
CA GLN A 139 0.98 12.69 -10.61
C GLN A 139 1.15 13.59 -9.37
N LEU A 140 1.55 13.01 -8.23
CA LEU A 140 1.83 13.79 -7.03
C LEU A 140 3.03 14.71 -7.23
N LEU A 141 4.10 14.23 -7.89
CA LEU A 141 5.28 15.02 -8.22
C LEU A 141 4.97 16.13 -9.23
N GLU A 142 4.11 15.89 -10.21
CA GLU A 142 3.63 16.92 -11.15
C GLU A 142 2.98 18.05 -10.37
N ILE A 143 1.99 17.75 -9.52
CA ILE A 143 1.31 18.77 -8.70
C ILE A 143 2.32 19.49 -7.79
N LEU A 144 3.21 18.74 -7.15
CA LEU A 144 4.24 19.29 -6.27
C LEU A 144 5.16 20.27 -7.01
N THR A 145 5.61 19.89 -8.19
CA THR A 145 6.58 20.65 -8.98
C THR A 145 5.97 21.86 -9.67
N GLU A 146 4.78 21.74 -10.23
CA GLU A 146 4.10 22.87 -10.88
C GLU A 146 3.69 23.96 -9.88
N ASN A 147 3.26 23.56 -8.68
CA ASN A 147 2.63 24.51 -7.75
C ASN A 147 3.56 25.00 -6.66
N PHE A 148 4.57 24.22 -6.28
CA PHE A 148 5.36 24.51 -5.08
C PHE A 148 6.87 24.52 -5.31
N PHE A 149 7.37 24.09 -6.47
CA PHE A 149 8.78 24.19 -6.80
C PHE A 149 9.19 25.66 -6.95
N VAL A 150 10.27 26.03 -6.27
CA VAL A 150 10.81 27.39 -6.32
C VAL A 150 11.83 27.47 -7.45
N GLN A 151 11.45 28.13 -8.54
CA GLN A 151 12.36 28.38 -9.67
C GLN A 151 13.17 29.68 -9.47
N SER A 152 14.30 29.77 -10.18
CA SER A 152 15.09 31.00 -10.25
C SER A 152 14.29 32.09 -10.98
N GLY A 153 13.81 33.11 -10.26
CA GLY A 153 13.00 34.21 -10.80
C GLY A 153 11.47 34.11 -10.55
N ASP A 154 11.00 33.18 -9.71
CA ASP A 154 9.59 33.07 -9.31
C ASP A 154 9.06 34.37 -8.65
N LYS A 155 7.92 34.91 -9.11
CA LYS A 155 7.34 36.17 -8.60
C LYS A 155 6.87 36.12 -7.15
N ARG A 156 6.67 34.93 -6.57
CA ARG A 156 6.49 34.76 -5.11
C ARG A 156 7.70 35.24 -4.32
N LEU A 157 8.83 35.37 -4.99
CA LEU A 157 10.07 35.94 -4.50
C LEU A 157 10.13 37.46 -4.73
N GLU A 158 9.47 37.98 -5.77
CA GLU A 158 9.50 39.41 -6.15
C GLU A 158 8.71 40.31 -5.18
N GLY A 159 7.81 39.73 -4.38
CA GLY A 159 7.02 40.49 -3.41
C GLY A 159 7.82 40.95 -2.18
N GLU A 160 8.84 40.18 -1.76
CA GLU A 160 9.49 40.37 -0.46
C GLU A 160 10.93 39.81 -0.37
N ARG A 161 11.62 39.52 -1.49
CA ARG A 161 13.04 39.17 -1.39
C ARG A 161 13.85 40.34 -0.88
N THR A 162 14.26 40.23 0.39
CA THR A 162 15.37 41.04 0.88
C THR A 162 16.61 40.70 0.06
N HIS A 163 17.50 41.68 -0.15
CA HIS A 163 18.80 41.48 -0.80
C HIS A 163 19.62 40.30 -0.21
N ASP A 164 19.29 39.92 1.03
CA ASP A 164 19.85 38.76 1.72
C ASP A 164 19.40 37.43 1.06
N GLU A 165 18.15 37.28 0.63
CA GLU A 165 17.62 36.03 0.08
C GLU A 165 18.17 35.68 -1.31
N GLU A 166 18.41 36.69 -2.15
CA GLU A 166 19.07 36.50 -3.45
C GLU A 166 20.52 36.08 -3.26
N ARG A 167 21.23 36.77 -2.36
CA ARG A 167 22.63 36.50 -2.05
C ARG A 167 22.84 35.10 -1.51
N ILE A 168 21.96 34.61 -0.63
CA ILE A 168 22.11 33.25 -0.10
C ILE A 168 21.84 32.19 -1.17
N SER A 169 20.89 32.42 -2.08
CA SER A 169 20.65 31.52 -3.21
C SER A 169 21.86 31.45 -4.13
N GLU A 170 22.50 32.58 -4.43
CA GLU A 170 23.73 32.64 -5.23
C GLU A 170 24.90 31.88 -4.57
N ILE A 171 25.08 32.05 -3.26
CA ILE A 171 26.07 31.30 -2.46
C ILE A 171 25.83 29.79 -2.56
N ILE A 172 24.59 29.36 -2.34
CA ILE A 172 24.22 27.94 -2.38
C ILE A 172 24.48 27.38 -3.77
N ASN A 173 24.00 28.06 -4.82
CA ASN A 173 24.16 27.65 -6.21
C ASN A 173 25.64 27.51 -6.60
N TYR A 174 26.48 28.45 -6.18
CA TYR A 174 27.92 28.36 -6.41
C TYR A 174 28.51 27.11 -5.75
N ILE A 175 28.18 26.86 -4.48
CA ILE A 175 28.71 25.72 -3.74
C ILE A 175 28.26 24.40 -4.38
N HIS A 176 26.96 24.27 -4.72
CA HIS A 176 26.42 23.09 -5.38
C HIS A 176 27.00 22.86 -6.78
N SER A 177 27.27 23.91 -7.56
CA SER A 177 27.84 23.75 -8.90
C SER A 177 29.33 23.40 -8.86
N ASN A 178 29.99 23.62 -7.72
CA ASN A 178 31.45 23.52 -7.59
C ASN A 178 31.92 22.59 -6.46
N TYR A 179 31.03 21.81 -5.82
CA TYR A 179 31.38 21.03 -4.63
C TYR A 179 32.50 20.00 -4.87
N ARG A 180 32.57 19.45 -6.08
CA ARG A 180 33.58 18.44 -6.49
C ARG A 180 35.00 19.01 -6.58
N ARG A 181 35.15 20.32 -6.80
CA ARG A 181 36.47 20.96 -6.84
C ARG A 181 36.82 21.59 -5.51
N LYS A 182 38.10 21.92 -5.33
CA LYS A 182 38.57 22.65 -4.15
C LYS A 182 38.14 24.10 -4.24
N ILE A 183 37.01 24.43 -3.63
CA ILE A 183 36.56 25.82 -3.43
C ILE A 183 36.91 26.33 -2.04
N SER A 184 37.17 27.63 -1.94
CA SER A 184 37.46 28.31 -0.67
C SER A 184 36.50 29.46 -0.40
N LEU A 185 36.43 29.89 0.86
CA LEU A 185 35.64 31.07 1.22
C LEU A 185 36.18 32.34 0.56
N ASN A 186 37.50 32.43 0.36
CA ASN A 186 38.13 33.55 -0.36
C ASN A 186 37.66 33.62 -1.80
N GLU A 187 37.67 32.48 -2.50
CA GLU A 187 37.22 32.39 -3.88
C GLU A 187 35.74 32.76 -4.03
N LEU A 188 34.88 32.27 -3.13
CA LEU A 188 33.46 32.66 -3.11
C LEU A 188 33.29 34.15 -2.79
N SER A 189 34.15 34.71 -1.93
CA SER A 189 34.10 36.14 -1.60
C SER A 189 34.50 37.02 -2.78
N GLU A 190 35.48 36.60 -3.59
CA GLU A 190 35.87 37.28 -4.82
C GLU A 190 34.76 37.20 -5.87
N HIS A 191 34.13 36.03 -6.02
CA HIS A 191 33.02 35.82 -6.96
C HIS A 191 31.82 36.73 -6.67
N LEU A 192 31.52 36.95 -5.39
CA LEU A 192 30.38 37.75 -4.94
C LEU A 192 30.73 39.22 -4.65
N PHE A 193 31.98 39.64 -4.86
CA PHE A 193 32.49 40.97 -4.50
C PHE A 193 32.25 41.35 -3.03
N LEU A 194 32.41 40.38 -2.11
CA LEU A 194 32.22 40.54 -0.67
C LEU A 194 33.53 40.35 0.10
N SER A 195 33.60 40.92 1.31
CA SER A 195 34.71 40.60 2.21
C SER A 195 34.52 39.22 2.87
N VAL A 196 35.61 38.46 3.01
CA VAL A 196 35.62 37.14 3.69
C VAL A 196 34.98 37.19 5.09
N PRO A 197 35.27 38.19 5.97
CA PRO A 197 34.67 38.24 7.30
C PRO A 197 33.15 38.44 7.28
N TYR A 198 32.65 39.26 6.34
CA TYR A 198 31.22 39.46 6.15
C TYR A 198 30.56 38.17 5.67
N LEU A 199 31.11 37.55 4.62
CA LEU A 199 30.57 36.33 4.03
C LEU A 199 30.53 35.16 5.02
N SER A 200 31.57 35.00 5.85
CA SER A 200 31.61 33.99 6.91
C SER A 200 30.46 34.14 7.92
N LYS A 201 30.26 35.36 8.42
CA LYS A 201 29.14 35.68 9.35
C LYS A 201 27.80 35.50 8.66
N TYR A 202 27.70 35.91 7.40
CA TYR A 202 26.51 35.83 6.59
C TYR A 202 26.05 34.38 6.40
N ILE A 203 26.93 33.50 5.93
CA ILE A 203 26.66 32.07 5.76
C ILE A 203 26.27 31.41 7.08
N LYS A 204 26.98 31.71 8.17
CA LYS A 204 26.67 31.15 9.49
C LYS A 204 25.29 31.59 9.99
N LYS A 205 24.90 32.84 9.75
CA LYS A 205 23.58 33.37 10.10
C LYS A 205 22.47 32.69 9.30
N GLN A 206 22.64 32.57 7.98
CA GLN A 206 21.58 32.08 7.09
C GLN A 206 21.46 30.55 7.07
N LEU A 207 22.57 29.81 7.14
CA LEU A 207 22.60 28.35 7.04
C LEU A 207 22.75 27.66 8.40
N GLY A 208 22.97 28.42 9.48
CA GLY A 208 23.21 27.88 10.82
C GLY A 208 24.55 27.16 10.98
N MET A 209 25.40 27.14 9.94
CA MET A 209 26.69 26.46 9.91
C MET A 209 27.71 27.26 9.09
N ASN A 210 29.00 27.04 9.32
CA ASN A 210 30.03 27.74 8.52
C ASN A 210 30.13 27.15 7.10
N PHE A 211 30.79 27.90 6.21
CA PHE A 211 30.99 27.51 4.80
C PHE A 211 31.59 26.12 4.62
N LEU A 212 32.62 25.77 5.40
CA LEU A 212 33.32 24.50 5.25
C LEU A 212 32.43 23.33 5.69
N ASP A 213 31.71 23.49 6.80
CA ASP A 213 30.72 22.50 7.26
C ASP A 213 29.60 22.32 6.22
N TYR A 214 29.09 23.41 5.63
CA TYR A 214 28.06 23.33 4.59
C TYR A 214 28.55 22.64 3.31
N LEU A 215 29.72 23.03 2.81
CA LEU A 215 30.36 22.38 1.67
C LEU A 215 30.60 20.90 1.93
N ASN A 216 31.14 20.56 3.11
CA ASN A 216 31.39 19.16 3.46
C ASN A 216 30.10 18.36 3.60
N ASN A 217 28.99 18.95 4.06
CA ASN A 217 27.69 18.29 4.08
C ASN A 217 27.19 17.98 2.66
N ILE A 218 27.37 18.89 1.70
CA ILE A 218 27.03 18.64 0.28
C ILE A 218 27.93 17.54 -0.30
N ARG A 219 29.24 17.55 0.02
CA ARG A 219 30.14 16.48 -0.42
C ARG A 219 29.79 15.13 0.19
N LEU A 220 29.45 15.10 1.49
CA LEU A 220 28.98 13.90 2.16
C LEU A 220 27.66 13.41 1.57
N PHE A 221 26.76 14.32 1.19
CA PHE A 221 25.50 14.00 0.53
C PHE A 221 25.72 13.13 -0.70
N HIS A 222 26.54 13.57 -1.64
CA HIS A 222 26.82 12.77 -2.83
C HIS A 222 27.65 11.52 -2.52
N ALA A 223 28.58 11.60 -1.56
CA ALA A 223 29.45 10.47 -1.20
C ALA A 223 28.74 9.30 -0.50
N VAL A 224 27.66 9.54 0.23
CA VAL A 224 26.90 8.50 0.94
C VAL A 224 26.17 7.59 -0.04
N ASP A 225 25.60 8.13 -1.11
CA ASP A 225 24.98 7.31 -2.15
C ASP A 225 26.00 6.42 -2.86
N ASP A 226 27.14 7.01 -3.26
CA ASP A 226 28.21 6.25 -3.90
C ASP A 226 28.75 5.17 -2.94
N LEU A 227 28.73 5.43 -1.63
CA LEU A 227 29.10 4.47 -0.59
C LEU A 227 28.11 3.29 -0.49
N LEU A 228 26.80 3.57 -0.58
CA LEU A 228 25.73 2.57 -0.40
C LEU A 228 25.46 1.76 -1.67
N TYR A 229 25.43 2.41 -2.83
CA TYR A 229 24.96 1.82 -4.08
C TYR A 229 26.09 1.42 -5.04
N SER A 230 27.36 1.60 -4.63
CA SER A 230 28.52 1.15 -5.42
C SER A 230 29.49 0.27 -4.63
N SER A 231 30.30 -0.48 -5.37
CA SER A 231 31.46 -1.21 -4.87
C SER A 231 32.75 -0.39 -4.93
N GLN A 232 32.68 0.91 -5.20
CA GLN A 232 33.87 1.74 -5.35
C GLN A 232 34.68 1.81 -4.04
N PRO A 233 36.03 1.83 -4.15
CA PRO A 233 36.90 2.07 -3.00
C PRO A 233 36.62 3.43 -2.34
N LEU A 234 36.76 3.51 -1.02
CA LEU A 234 36.56 4.77 -0.26
C LEU A 234 37.44 5.92 -0.74
N THR A 235 38.63 5.61 -1.27
CA THR A 235 39.53 6.60 -1.88
C THR A 235 38.90 7.26 -3.10
N ALA A 236 38.27 6.48 -3.99
CA ALA A 236 37.59 7.01 -5.18
C ALA A 236 36.37 7.84 -4.77
N ILE A 237 35.51 7.29 -3.91
CA ILE A 237 34.32 8.00 -3.41
C ILE A 237 34.69 9.35 -2.77
N ALA A 238 35.74 9.38 -1.96
CA ALA A 238 36.22 10.63 -1.36
C ALA A 238 36.67 11.64 -2.41
N MET A 239 37.48 11.21 -3.39
CA MET A 239 38.03 12.09 -4.42
C MET A 239 36.96 12.59 -5.40
N ASP A 240 36.07 11.71 -5.86
CA ASP A 240 35.01 12.03 -6.83
C ASP A 240 33.98 13.02 -6.25
N ASN A 241 33.84 13.02 -4.93
CA ASN A 241 32.99 13.95 -4.19
C ASN A 241 33.74 15.17 -3.63
N GLY A 242 34.99 15.40 -4.04
CA GLY A 242 35.72 16.63 -3.76
C GLY A 242 36.42 16.71 -2.40
N PHE A 243 36.54 15.60 -1.67
CA PHE A 243 37.39 15.53 -0.48
C PHE A 243 38.87 15.45 -0.88
N ALA A 244 39.74 16.12 -0.12
CA ALA A 244 41.18 16.13 -0.41
C ALA A 244 41.84 14.76 -0.29
N ASN A 245 41.34 13.91 0.60
CA ASN A 245 41.78 12.54 0.82
C ASN A 245 40.77 11.76 1.67
N THR A 246 40.95 10.45 1.77
CA THR A 246 40.08 9.54 2.54
C THR A 246 40.04 9.86 4.04
N ALA A 247 41.12 10.41 4.61
CA ALA A 247 41.17 10.76 6.03
C ALA A 247 40.23 11.94 6.33
N ALA A 248 40.27 13.00 5.51
CA ALA A 248 39.35 14.13 5.60
C ALA A 248 37.90 13.69 5.40
N PHE A 249 37.62 12.83 4.42
CA PHE A 249 36.29 12.26 4.23
C PHE A 249 35.82 11.49 5.48
N THR A 250 36.66 10.61 6.02
CA THR A 250 36.33 9.79 7.20
C THR A 250 36.10 10.62 8.45
N GLU A 251 36.87 11.69 8.66
CA GLU A 251 36.71 12.60 9.80
C GLU A 251 35.36 13.32 9.73
N VAL A 252 35.03 13.91 8.58
CA VAL A 252 33.74 14.59 8.39
C VAL A 252 32.59 13.58 8.50
N PHE A 253 32.72 12.40 7.89
CA PHE A 253 31.70 11.36 7.97
C PHE A 253 31.45 10.91 9.42
N LYS A 254 32.51 10.67 10.20
CA LYS A 254 32.40 10.34 11.63
C LYS A 254 31.73 11.46 12.42
N LYS A 255 32.07 12.72 12.14
CA LYS A 255 31.46 13.87 12.81
C LYS A 255 29.94 13.94 12.58
N VAL A 256 29.47 13.51 11.42
CA VAL A 256 28.05 13.59 11.03
C VAL A 256 27.27 12.33 11.40
N TYR A 257 27.82 11.15 11.12
CA TYR A 257 27.14 9.85 11.27
C TYR A 257 27.56 9.07 12.53
N ASN A 258 28.48 9.61 13.34
CA ASN A 258 29.03 8.96 14.54
C ASN A 258 29.66 7.58 14.30
N MET A 259 30.05 7.27 13.05
CA MET A 259 30.72 6.02 12.66
C MET A 259 31.57 6.24 11.40
N THR A 260 32.46 5.29 11.08
CA THR A 260 33.24 5.32 9.83
C THR A 260 32.36 5.05 8.61
N PRO A 261 32.76 5.51 7.41
CA PRO A 261 32.12 5.11 6.16
C PRO A 261 32.09 3.58 5.95
N SER A 262 33.14 2.87 6.36
CA SER A 262 33.20 1.40 6.25
C SER A 262 32.17 0.72 7.15
N GLU A 263 32.09 1.13 8.42
CA GLU A 263 31.11 0.62 9.38
C GLU A 263 29.69 0.91 8.89
N TYR A 264 29.45 2.12 8.39
CA TYR A 264 28.15 2.50 7.82
C TYR A 264 27.79 1.60 6.62
N ARG A 265 28.69 1.41 5.66
CA ARG A 265 28.47 0.52 4.50
C ARG A 265 28.16 -0.92 4.94
N GLN A 266 28.87 -1.43 5.94
CA GLN A 266 28.65 -2.78 6.46
C GLN A 266 27.32 -2.88 7.22
N GLN A 267 27.01 -1.91 8.07
CA GLN A 267 25.77 -1.87 8.85
C GLN A 267 24.55 -1.83 7.93
N MET A 268 24.57 -1.00 6.88
CA MET A 268 23.44 -0.92 5.96
C MET A 268 23.26 -2.20 5.14
N ARG A 269 24.35 -2.88 4.75
CA ARG A 269 24.29 -4.22 4.09
C ARG A 269 23.74 -5.32 5.00
N VAL A 270 24.11 -5.32 6.28
CA VAL A 270 23.63 -6.30 7.27
C VAL A 270 22.18 -6.01 7.70
N SER A 271 21.76 -4.74 7.68
CA SER A 271 20.39 -4.34 8.04
C SER A 271 19.37 -4.72 6.96
N SER A 272 19.77 -4.76 5.69
CA SER A 272 18.95 -5.33 4.60
C SER A 272 18.72 -6.84 4.69
N GLU A 273 19.52 -7.57 5.48
CA GLU A 273 19.42 -9.04 5.65
C GLU A 273 18.74 -9.47 6.96
N LYS A 274 18.50 -8.55 7.92
CA LYS A 274 17.98 -8.86 9.26
C LYS A 274 16.69 -8.09 9.58
N ASN A 275 15.59 -8.42 8.92
CA ASN A 275 14.25 -7.98 9.34
C ASN A 275 13.32 -9.17 9.57
N GLN A 276 13.47 -9.82 10.73
CA GLN A 276 12.43 -10.66 11.36
C GLN A 276 12.59 -10.57 12.88
N ASN A 277 11.71 -9.84 13.57
CA ASN A 277 11.52 -9.86 15.03
C ASN A 277 10.07 -9.48 15.36
N ALA A 278 9.51 -10.11 16.41
CA ALA A 278 8.08 -10.09 16.76
C ALA A 278 7.48 -8.71 17.14
N ASP A 279 8.30 -7.75 17.57
CA ASP A 279 7.85 -6.39 17.95
C ASP A 279 7.44 -5.55 16.71
N HIS A 280 8.08 -5.84 15.56
CA HIS A 280 7.74 -5.19 14.29
C HIS A 280 6.35 -5.62 13.78
N ASP A 281 5.92 -6.84 14.11
CA ASP A 281 4.60 -7.34 13.70
C ASP A 281 3.46 -6.66 14.47
N GLU A 282 3.65 -6.32 15.74
CA GLU A 282 2.61 -5.63 16.52
C GLU A 282 2.42 -4.19 16.04
N GLN A 283 3.51 -3.44 15.86
CA GLN A 283 3.46 -2.08 15.35
C GLN A 283 2.92 -2.05 13.91
N LYS A 284 3.30 -3.01 13.08
CA LYS A 284 2.73 -3.16 11.73
C LYS A 284 1.24 -3.47 11.76
N ARG A 285 0.77 -4.37 12.63
CA ARG A 285 -0.68 -4.65 12.81
C ARG A 285 -1.44 -3.43 13.29
N LEU A 286 -0.85 -2.62 14.18
CA LEU A 286 -1.46 -1.37 14.64
C LEU A 286 -1.62 -0.37 13.49
N VAL A 287 -0.58 -0.22 12.67
CA VAL A 287 -0.60 0.60 11.45
C VAL A 287 -1.67 0.10 10.48
N GLU A 288 -1.69 -1.21 10.18
CA GLU A 288 -2.71 -1.83 9.32
C GLU A 288 -4.14 -1.57 9.85
N ARG A 289 -4.37 -1.71 11.16
CA ARG A 289 -5.69 -1.44 11.76
C ARG A 289 -6.10 0.03 11.60
N LYS A 290 -5.22 0.97 12.00
CA LYS A 290 -5.52 2.40 11.92
C LYS A 290 -5.75 2.89 10.49
N ILE A 291 -4.98 2.38 9.52
CA ILE A 291 -5.19 2.72 8.10
C ILE A 291 -6.54 2.19 7.62
N THR A 292 -6.91 0.96 8.01
CA THR A 292 -8.22 0.40 7.66
C THR A 292 -9.34 1.28 8.22
N GLU A 293 -9.27 1.64 9.50
CA GLU A 293 -10.24 2.55 10.14
C GLU A 293 -10.30 3.92 9.44
N TYR A 294 -9.16 4.50 9.07
CA TYR A 294 -9.10 5.76 8.35
C TYR A 294 -9.74 5.66 6.95
N LEU A 295 -9.39 4.61 6.19
CA LEU A 295 -9.91 4.39 4.84
C LEU A 295 -11.42 4.10 4.87
N ASP A 296 -11.90 3.26 5.79
CA ASP A 296 -13.34 2.96 5.92
C ASP A 296 -14.14 4.23 6.24
N ASN A 297 -13.64 5.11 7.09
CA ASN A 297 -14.31 6.36 7.43
C ASN A 297 -14.31 7.39 6.29
N GLN A 298 -13.31 7.36 5.39
CA GLN A 298 -13.16 8.32 4.28
C GLN A 298 -13.76 7.82 2.95
N LEU A 299 -13.69 6.51 2.67
CA LEU A 299 -14.25 5.88 1.47
C LEU A 299 -15.79 5.89 1.47
N VAL A 300 -16.42 6.10 2.62
CA VAL A 300 -17.86 6.33 2.72
C VAL A 300 -18.25 7.74 2.22
N GLN A 301 -17.31 8.67 2.03
CA GLN A 301 -17.64 10.08 1.75
C GLN A 301 -17.36 10.57 0.33
N GLU A 302 -16.43 9.98 -0.42
CA GLU A 302 -16.26 10.33 -1.84
C GLU A 302 -16.94 9.27 -2.73
N PRO A 303 -18.13 9.54 -3.29
CA PRO A 303 -18.64 8.69 -4.35
C PRO A 303 -17.57 8.67 -5.44
N MET A 304 -17.10 7.47 -5.77
CA MET A 304 -16.16 7.20 -6.85
C MET A 304 -16.50 8.13 -8.01
N GLU A 305 -15.61 9.08 -8.36
CA GLU A 305 -15.85 10.05 -9.43
C GLU A 305 -16.11 9.25 -10.72
N VAL A 306 -17.39 8.99 -11.02
CA VAL A 306 -17.81 8.40 -12.28
C VAL A 306 -17.54 9.48 -13.30
N ARG A 307 -16.42 9.33 -14.01
CA ARG A 307 -16.12 10.13 -15.20
C ARG A 307 -17.31 9.97 -16.14
N ARG A 308 -18.21 10.95 -16.18
CA ARG A 308 -19.29 10.99 -17.16
C ARG A 308 -18.67 11.37 -18.49
N GLU A 309 -18.24 10.37 -19.23
CA GLU A 309 -18.11 10.48 -20.67
C GLU A 309 -19.51 10.34 -21.27
N ASP A 310 -19.98 11.39 -21.94
CA ASP A 310 -21.20 11.31 -22.74
C ASP A 310 -20.87 10.47 -23.98
N THR A 311 -21.00 9.16 -23.85
CA THR A 311 -20.83 8.22 -24.96
C THR A 311 -22.14 8.13 -25.73
N TYR A 312 -22.11 8.58 -26.98
CA TYR A 312 -23.24 8.45 -27.88
C TYR A 312 -23.12 7.13 -28.65
N ALA A 313 -24.10 6.25 -28.52
CA ALA A 313 -24.22 5.03 -29.32
C ALA A 313 -25.35 5.19 -30.33
N LEU A 314 -25.05 5.00 -31.62
CA LEU A 314 -26.04 4.80 -32.67
C LEU A 314 -26.35 3.31 -32.74
N VAL A 315 -27.54 2.91 -32.30
CA VAL A 315 -27.99 1.52 -32.29
C VAL A 315 -28.97 1.31 -33.44
N ASP A 316 -28.65 0.38 -34.35
CA ASP A 316 -29.59 -0.11 -35.34
C ASP A 316 -30.60 -1.05 -34.67
N THR A 317 -31.89 -0.77 -34.84
CA THR A 317 -32.98 -1.54 -34.21
C THR A 317 -33.63 -2.55 -35.17
N ALA A 318 -33.09 -2.67 -36.40
CA ALA A 318 -33.58 -3.59 -37.42
C ALA A 318 -33.34 -5.06 -37.07
N GLU A 319 -32.19 -5.37 -36.44
CA GLU A 319 -31.86 -6.70 -35.95
C GLU A 319 -32.06 -6.78 -34.44
N ARG A 320 -32.65 -7.89 -33.97
CA ARG A 320 -32.93 -8.12 -32.54
C ARG A 320 -32.58 -9.55 -32.18
N GLU A 321 -31.91 -9.69 -31.05
CA GLU A 321 -31.71 -10.99 -30.38
C GLU A 321 -32.47 -11.01 -29.06
N ILE A 322 -33.01 -12.17 -28.70
CA ILE A 322 -33.64 -12.35 -27.40
C ILE A 322 -32.53 -12.49 -26.36
N TYR A 323 -32.44 -11.51 -25.46
CA TYR A 323 -31.52 -11.58 -24.33
C TYR A 323 -32.16 -12.35 -23.18
N GLU A 324 -31.60 -13.53 -22.88
CA GLU A 324 -31.96 -14.32 -21.70
C GLU A 324 -30.95 -14.07 -20.57
N PRO A 325 -31.32 -13.35 -19.50
CA PRO A 325 -30.37 -13.03 -18.46
C PRO A 325 -29.96 -14.27 -17.66
N TYR A 326 -28.67 -14.60 -17.69
CA TYR A 326 -28.14 -15.80 -17.04
C TYR A 326 -28.33 -15.79 -15.51
N TRP A 327 -28.40 -14.61 -14.88
CA TRP A 327 -28.63 -14.48 -13.43
C TRP A 327 -30.01 -14.97 -12.98
N LYS A 328 -30.98 -15.11 -13.90
CA LYS A 328 -32.28 -15.74 -13.62
C LYS A 328 -32.22 -17.26 -13.56
N LYS A 329 -31.08 -17.87 -13.90
CA LYS A 329 -30.93 -19.32 -13.82
C LYS A 329 -30.53 -19.75 -12.41
N MET A 330 -29.45 -19.21 -11.87
CA MET A 330 -28.83 -19.72 -10.63
C MET A 330 -28.12 -18.63 -9.84
N ILE A 331 -28.09 -18.79 -8.51
CA ILE A 331 -27.21 -18.07 -7.60
C ILE A 331 -26.42 -19.04 -6.72
N ASN A 332 -25.23 -18.65 -6.27
CA ASN A 332 -24.48 -19.39 -5.25
C ASN A 332 -24.90 -18.90 -3.87
N LEU A 333 -25.40 -19.81 -3.03
CA LEU A 333 -25.90 -19.46 -1.70
C LEU A 333 -24.90 -19.78 -0.58
N GLY A 334 -23.83 -20.53 -0.88
CA GLY A 334 -22.81 -20.86 0.10
C GLY A 334 -23.03 -22.24 0.75
N CYS A 335 -22.75 -22.33 2.05
CA CYS A 335 -22.82 -23.57 2.81
C CYS A 335 -24.27 -24.03 2.96
N ALA A 336 -24.55 -25.33 2.76
CA ALA A 336 -25.88 -25.90 2.94
C ALA A 336 -26.44 -25.66 4.36
N GLY A 337 -25.58 -25.66 5.38
CA GLY A 337 -25.95 -25.42 6.79
C GLY A 337 -26.60 -24.06 7.05
N ASP A 338 -26.26 -23.03 6.27
CA ASP A 338 -26.83 -21.69 6.44
C ASP A 338 -28.35 -21.67 6.20
N LEU A 339 -28.86 -22.56 5.35
CA LEU A 339 -30.30 -22.71 5.08
C LEU A 339 -31.10 -23.31 6.24
N LEU A 340 -30.44 -23.79 7.30
CA LEU A 340 -31.15 -24.18 8.53
C LEU A 340 -31.60 -22.97 9.35
N ARG A 341 -31.09 -21.76 9.07
CA ARG A 341 -31.44 -20.53 9.78
C ARG A 341 -32.56 -19.79 9.07
N SER A 342 -33.53 -19.31 9.85
CA SER A 342 -34.71 -18.63 9.31
C SER A 342 -34.41 -17.27 8.66
N ASP A 343 -33.41 -16.55 9.15
CA ASP A 343 -32.98 -15.27 8.57
C ASP A 343 -32.36 -15.44 7.18
N MET A 344 -31.58 -16.49 6.97
CA MET A 344 -31.04 -16.84 5.64
C MET A 344 -32.15 -17.24 4.67
N GLN A 345 -33.12 -18.02 5.12
CA GLN A 345 -34.29 -18.39 4.30
C GLN A 345 -35.08 -17.15 3.84
N GLU A 346 -35.32 -16.18 4.72
CA GLU A 346 -36.01 -14.93 4.37
C GLU A 346 -35.24 -14.11 3.31
N GLN A 347 -33.91 -14.03 3.44
CA GLN A 347 -33.05 -13.37 2.47
C GLN A 347 -33.10 -14.07 1.10
N VAL A 348 -33.05 -15.40 1.07
CA VAL A 348 -33.19 -16.20 -0.17
C VAL A 348 -34.49 -15.90 -0.89
N LEU A 349 -35.60 -15.85 -0.16
CA LEU A 349 -36.92 -15.57 -0.73
C LEU A 349 -37.03 -14.14 -1.26
N THR A 350 -36.41 -13.18 -0.57
CA THR A 350 -36.31 -11.80 -1.02
C THR A 350 -35.52 -11.73 -2.33
N LEU A 351 -34.32 -12.32 -2.38
CA LEU A 351 -33.50 -12.36 -3.58
C LEU A 351 -34.21 -13.05 -4.75
N ARG A 352 -34.94 -14.13 -4.47
CA ARG A 352 -35.70 -14.83 -5.52
C ARG A 352 -36.81 -13.97 -6.11
N ARG A 353 -37.50 -13.20 -5.28
CA ARG A 353 -38.56 -12.28 -5.73
C ARG A 353 -38.00 -11.20 -6.65
N GLU A 354 -36.84 -10.65 -6.30
CA GLU A 354 -36.21 -9.54 -7.04
C GLU A 354 -35.46 -10.01 -8.29
N LEU A 355 -34.75 -11.14 -8.20
CA LEU A 355 -33.86 -11.63 -9.28
C LEU A 355 -34.50 -12.70 -10.16
N GLY A 356 -35.47 -13.46 -9.64
CA GLY A 356 -36.18 -14.50 -10.38
C GLY A 356 -35.35 -15.75 -10.69
N PHE A 357 -34.40 -16.14 -9.82
CA PHE A 357 -33.61 -17.35 -10.03
C PHE A 357 -34.41 -18.64 -9.78
N SER A 358 -34.04 -19.70 -10.50
CA SER A 358 -34.68 -21.03 -10.40
C SER A 358 -33.82 -22.05 -9.65
N TYR A 359 -32.51 -21.88 -9.63
CA TYR A 359 -31.55 -22.77 -8.97
C TYR A 359 -30.74 -22.08 -7.88
N VAL A 360 -30.34 -22.83 -6.85
CA VAL A 360 -29.35 -22.41 -5.86
C VAL A 360 -28.22 -23.41 -5.78
N ARG A 361 -26.97 -22.93 -5.90
CA ARG A 361 -25.78 -23.75 -5.68
C ARG A 361 -25.42 -23.77 -4.20
N LEU A 362 -25.28 -24.99 -3.66
CA LEU A 362 -24.91 -25.25 -2.27
C LEU A 362 -23.66 -26.11 -2.23
N TRP A 363 -22.74 -25.78 -1.33
CA TRP A 363 -21.60 -26.63 -0.98
C TRP A 363 -21.73 -27.10 0.47
N ASP A 364 -20.90 -28.06 0.86
CA ASP A 364 -20.87 -28.63 2.21
C ASP A 364 -22.15 -29.38 2.64
N VAL A 365 -22.81 -30.03 1.67
CA VAL A 365 -24.01 -30.86 1.91
C VAL A 365 -23.71 -32.11 2.77
N PHE A 366 -22.44 -32.43 2.97
CA PHE A 366 -21.98 -33.53 3.84
C PHE A 366 -21.11 -33.05 5.01
N GLY A 367 -21.19 -31.75 5.35
CA GLY A 367 -20.46 -31.19 6.47
C GLY A 367 -20.92 -31.72 7.83
N GLU A 368 -20.08 -31.56 8.86
CA GLU A 368 -20.38 -31.99 10.23
C GLU A 368 -21.72 -31.44 10.75
N GLU A 369 -22.09 -30.23 10.34
CA GLU A 369 -23.35 -29.60 10.70
C GLU A 369 -24.58 -30.38 10.22
N MET A 370 -24.45 -31.27 9.23
CA MET A 370 -25.54 -32.13 8.77
C MET A 370 -25.77 -33.32 9.71
N MET A 371 -24.84 -33.59 10.64
CA MET A 371 -24.90 -34.69 11.63
C MET A 371 -25.12 -36.06 10.97
N LEU A 372 -24.46 -36.30 9.83
CA LEU A 372 -24.48 -37.55 9.11
C LEU A 372 -23.62 -38.60 9.85
N ASN A 373 -24.16 -39.19 10.91
CA ASN A 373 -23.47 -40.24 11.63
C ASN A 373 -23.78 -41.62 11.02
N GLU A 374 -22.76 -42.41 10.69
CA GLU A 374 -22.87 -43.84 10.38
C GLU A 374 -23.04 -44.58 11.73
N THR A 375 -24.26 -44.70 12.23
CA THR A 375 -24.52 -45.26 13.58
C THR A 375 -24.52 -46.79 13.63
N SER A 376 -24.40 -47.50 12.50
CA SER A 376 -24.43 -48.96 12.46
C SER A 376 -23.47 -49.52 11.42
N GLN A 377 -22.96 -50.73 11.67
CA GLN A 377 -22.20 -51.52 10.68
C GLN A 377 -23.01 -51.86 9.41
N GLU A 378 -24.29 -51.47 9.34
CA GLU A 378 -25.23 -51.70 8.23
C GLU A 378 -25.61 -50.43 7.44
N GLY A 379 -25.09 -49.25 7.79
CA GLY A 379 -25.26 -48.04 6.97
C GLY A 379 -26.62 -47.34 7.10
N GLU A 380 -27.14 -47.19 8.32
CA GLU A 380 -28.28 -46.29 8.57
C GLU A 380 -27.80 -44.84 8.72
N TYR A 381 -28.31 -43.94 7.86
CA TYR A 381 -27.94 -42.52 7.82
C TYR A 381 -29.11 -41.62 8.23
N TYR A 382 -28.85 -40.58 9.02
CA TYR A 382 -29.84 -39.60 9.42
C TYR A 382 -29.83 -38.37 8.50
N PHE A 383 -30.85 -38.23 7.65
CA PHE A 383 -30.97 -37.13 6.68
C PHE A 383 -31.78 -35.92 7.19
N GLY A 384 -32.20 -35.89 8.45
CA GLY A 384 -33.22 -34.93 8.92
C GLY A 384 -32.86 -33.44 8.81
N ARG A 385 -31.57 -33.07 8.81
CA ARG A 385 -31.15 -31.68 8.55
C ARG A 385 -31.16 -31.35 7.05
N LEU A 386 -30.71 -32.28 6.21
CA LEU A 386 -30.79 -32.14 4.75
C LEU A 386 -32.24 -32.07 4.28
N ASP A 387 -33.13 -32.85 4.88
CA ASP A 387 -34.56 -32.79 4.62
C ASP A 387 -35.10 -31.38 4.85
N LYS A 388 -34.79 -30.73 5.96
CA LYS A 388 -35.25 -29.34 6.21
C LYS A 388 -34.77 -28.35 5.14
N ILE A 389 -33.56 -28.54 4.64
CA ILE A 389 -32.98 -27.68 3.60
C ILE A 389 -33.70 -27.90 2.28
N PHE A 390 -33.83 -29.16 1.85
CA PHE A 390 -34.43 -29.50 0.57
C PHE A 390 -35.96 -29.34 0.56
N ASP A 391 -36.64 -29.56 1.69
CA ASP A 391 -38.05 -29.22 1.89
C ASP A 391 -38.25 -27.72 1.67
N PHE A 392 -37.45 -26.86 2.32
CA PHE A 392 -37.53 -25.41 2.11
C PHE A 392 -37.35 -25.03 0.64
N LEU A 393 -36.36 -25.60 -0.05
CA LEU A 393 -36.12 -25.30 -1.45
C LEU A 393 -37.27 -25.76 -2.35
N THR A 394 -37.71 -27.01 -2.21
CA THR A 394 -38.77 -27.61 -3.03
C THR A 394 -40.15 -27.00 -2.77
N GLU A 395 -40.51 -26.72 -1.51
CA GLU A 395 -41.75 -25.99 -1.15
C GLU A 395 -41.83 -24.64 -1.84
N HIS A 396 -40.68 -24.00 -2.03
CA HIS A 396 -40.60 -22.75 -2.75
C HIS A 396 -40.38 -22.93 -4.24
N GLN A 397 -40.23 -24.11 -4.83
CA GLN A 397 -39.90 -24.31 -6.25
C GLN A 397 -38.53 -23.72 -6.63
N ILE A 398 -37.58 -23.87 -5.72
CA ILE A 398 -36.16 -23.57 -5.93
C ILE A 398 -35.45 -24.91 -6.07
N LYS A 399 -34.70 -25.08 -7.15
CA LYS A 399 -34.01 -26.34 -7.43
C LYS A 399 -32.59 -26.31 -6.87
N PRO A 400 -32.16 -27.35 -6.15
CA PRO A 400 -30.80 -27.41 -5.68
C PRO A 400 -29.84 -27.77 -6.82
N TYR A 401 -28.68 -27.14 -6.77
CA TYR A 401 -27.47 -27.55 -7.45
C TYR A 401 -26.48 -27.91 -6.34
N LEU A 402 -26.17 -29.19 -6.19
CA LEU A 402 -25.42 -29.73 -5.06
C LEU A 402 -23.96 -29.98 -5.45
N GLU A 403 -23.04 -29.32 -4.75
CA GLU A 403 -21.61 -29.64 -4.83
C GLU A 403 -21.30 -30.81 -3.86
N MET A 404 -20.99 -31.96 -4.45
CA MET A 404 -20.72 -33.24 -3.81
C MET A 404 -19.23 -33.35 -3.42
N GLY A 405 -18.74 -32.38 -2.64
CA GLY A 405 -17.31 -32.20 -2.37
C GLY A 405 -16.96 -31.99 -0.91
N TYR A 406 -15.79 -32.50 -0.50
CA TYR A 406 -15.16 -32.17 0.78
C TYR A 406 -14.23 -30.98 0.64
N LYS A 407 -14.82 -29.78 0.55
CA LYS A 407 -14.03 -28.56 0.46
C LYS A 407 -13.42 -28.20 1.82
N PRO A 408 -12.10 -27.99 1.94
CA PRO A 408 -11.52 -27.42 3.15
C PRO A 408 -12.11 -26.02 3.41
N LYS A 409 -12.36 -25.67 4.68
CA LYS A 409 -12.76 -24.29 5.00
C LYS A 409 -11.51 -23.42 4.83
N ALA A 410 -11.52 -22.58 3.80
CA ALA A 410 -10.45 -21.64 3.50
C ALA A 410 -10.93 -20.22 3.81
N LEU A 411 -10.38 -19.59 4.84
CA LEU A 411 -10.59 -18.17 5.09
C LEU A 411 -9.54 -17.38 4.31
N HIS A 412 -9.97 -16.67 3.27
CA HIS A 412 -9.06 -15.88 2.44
C HIS A 412 -8.97 -14.44 2.96
N ARG A 413 -7.76 -13.94 3.19
CA ARG A 413 -7.47 -12.50 3.44
C ARG A 413 -7.66 -11.66 2.18
N SER A 414 -7.41 -12.28 1.03
CA SER A 414 -7.47 -11.72 -0.32
C SER A 414 -7.57 -12.87 -1.31
N LEU A 415 -7.91 -12.61 -2.58
CA LEU A 415 -8.01 -13.60 -3.67
C LEU A 415 -6.79 -14.55 -3.79
N ARG A 416 -5.64 -14.20 -3.19
CA ARG A 416 -4.39 -14.98 -3.25
C ARG A 416 -3.82 -15.42 -1.90
N ASN A 417 -4.43 -15.06 -0.77
CA ASN A 417 -3.89 -15.40 0.56
C ASN A 417 -4.95 -16.07 1.42
N THR A 418 -4.76 -17.35 1.71
CA THR A 418 -5.56 -18.11 2.68
C THR A 418 -4.93 -17.98 4.07
N ILE A 419 -5.67 -17.44 5.04
CA ILE A 419 -5.26 -17.24 6.44
C ILE A 419 -5.38 -18.54 7.23
N VAL A 420 -6.49 -19.26 6.99
CA VAL A 420 -6.82 -20.50 7.70
C VAL A 420 -7.29 -21.50 6.66
N MET A 421 -6.64 -22.65 6.60
CA MET A 421 -7.08 -23.83 5.86
C MET A 421 -7.39 -24.90 6.88
N GLU A 422 -8.67 -25.06 7.22
CA GLU A 422 -9.12 -26.14 8.08
C GLU A 422 -9.33 -27.37 7.19
N LYS A 423 -8.45 -28.37 7.35
CA LYS A 423 -8.64 -29.67 6.74
C LYS A 423 -9.84 -30.33 7.40
N ARG A 424 -10.89 -30.58 6.63
CA ARG A 424 -12.02 -31.39 7.09
C ARG A 424 -11.65 -32.86 7.01
N GLU A 425 -11.99 -33.62 8.04
CA GLU A 425 -11.90 -35.07 7.97
C GLU A 425 -12.97 -35.60 7.02
N ILE A 426 -12.60 -36.55 6.16
CA ILE A 426 -13.56 -37.25 5.31
C ILE A 426 -14.37 -38.15 6.26
N PRO A 427 -15.71 -37.99 6.35
CA PRO A 427 -16.54 -38.72 7.31
C PRO A 427 -16.69 -40.21 6.97
N PHE A 428 -16.11 -40.67 5.85
CA PHE A 428 -16.22 -42.04 5.36
C PHE A 428 -14.90 -42.78 5.48
N GLY A 429 -14.94 -44.00 6.02
CA GLY A 429 -13.76 -44.86 6.23
C GLY A 429 -13.13 -45.45 4.96
N GLY A 430 -13.52 -45.00 3.76
CA GLY A 430 -13.02 -45.47 2.47
C GLY A 430 -14.08 -45.45 1.35
N TYR A 431 -13.68 -45.87 0.14
CA TYR A 431 -14.53 -45.86 -1.07
C TYR A 431 -15.84 -46.63 -0.88
N GLU A 432 -15.80 -47.82 -0.25
CA GLU A 432 -17.01 -48.62 -0.04
C GLU A 432 -18.01 -47.95 0.91
N SER A 433 -17.55 -47.24 1.94
CA SER A 433 -18.42 -46.47 2.84
C SER A 433 -19.03 -45.28 2.11
N TYR A 434 -18.26 -44.59 1.27
CA TYR A 434 -18.76 -43.51 0.43
C TYR A 434 -19.80 -44.00 -0.60
N GLU A 435 -19.54 -45.11 -1.29
CA GLU A 435 -20.47 -45.67 -2.27
C GLU A 435 -21.80 -46.07 -1.61
N ARG A 436 -21.75 -46.74 -0.44
CA ARG A 436 -22.95 -47.07 0.34
C ARG A 436 -23.73 -45.82 0.72
N PHE A 437 -23.04 -44.77 1.18
CA PHE A 437 -23.67 -43.51 1.54
C PHE A 437 -24.34 -42.84 0.35
N ILE A 438 -23.66 -42.67 -0.79
CA ILE A 438 -24.22 -42.02 -1.97
C ILE A 438 -25.46 -42.78 -2.47
N ARG A 439 -25.41 -44.12 -2.48
CA ARG A 439 -26.59 -44.94 -2.82
C ARG A 439 -27.74 -44.70 -1.85
N ALA A 440 -27.49 -44.66 -0.54
CA ALA A 440 -28.52 -44.39 0.46
C ALA A 440 -29.08 -42.97 0.32
N PHE A 441 -28.22 -41.97 0.10
CA PHE A 441 -28.60 -40.57 -0.06
C PHE A 441 -29.49 -40.35 -1.28
N VAL A 442 -29.08 -40.82 -2.46
CA VAL A 442 -29.88 -40.69 -3.68
C VAL A 442 -31.20 -41.45 -3.56
N THR A 443 -31.18 -42.66 -2.98
CA THR A 443 -32.40 -43.43 -2.71
C THR A 443 -33.35 -42.67 -1.79
N HIS A 444 -32.82 -42.04 -0.73
CA HIS A 444 -33.61 -41.22 0.18
C HIS A 444 -34.23 -40.01 -0.52
N LEU A 445 -33.45 -39.28 -1.34
CA LEU A 445 -33.97 -38.14 -2.11
C LEU A 445 -35.10 -38.57 -3.05
N ILE A 446 -34.93 -39.66 -3.80
CA ILE A 446 -35.95 -40.18 -4.71
C ILE A 446 -37.20 -40.62 -3.95
N ASN A 447 -37.05 -41.28 -2.81
CA ASN A 447 -38.18 -41.72 -1.99
C ASN A 447 -38.96 -40.54 -1.40
N ARG A 448 -38.29 -39.43 -1.07
CA ARG A 448 -38.91 -38.26 -0.42
C ARG A 448 -39.51 -37.27 -1.43
N TYR A 449 -38.77 -36.92 -2.48
CA TYR A 449 -39.14 -35.86 -3.43
C TYR A 449 -39.66 -36.40 -4.77
N GLY A 450 -39.47 -37.69 -5.05
CA GLY A 450 -39.83 -38.33 -6.30
C GLY A 450 -38.73 -38.23 -7.36
N LEU A 451 -38.66 -39.25 -8.23
CA LEU A 451 -37.64 -39.34 -9.28
C LEU A 451 -37.70 -38.14 -10.24
N GLU A 452 -38.89 -37.75 -10.69
CA GLU A 452 -39.07 -36.65 -11.64
C GLU A 452 -38.55 -35.31 -11.10
N GLU A 453 -38.67 -35.05 -9.80
CA GLU A 453 -38.15 -33.83 -9.19
C GLU A 453 -36.62 -33.89 -9.10
N VAL A 454 -36.08 -34.99 -8.57
CA VAL A 454 -34.64 -35.17 -8.34
C VAL A 454 -33.85 -35.21 -9.65
N GLU A 455 -34.42 -35.72 -10.74
CA GLU A 455 -33.81 -35.66 -12.08
C GLU A 455 -33.57 -34.23 -12.59
N THR A 456 -34.28 -33.25 -12.02
CA THR A 456 -34.09 -31.83 -12.39
C THR A 456 -33.04 -31.12 -11.55
N TRP A 457 -32.49 -31.79 -10.53
CA TRP A 457 -31.44 -31.27 -9.68
C TRP A 457 -30.08 -31.51 -10.33
N TYR A 458 -29.12 -30.64 -10.01
CA TYR A 458 -27.74 -30.82 -10.48
C TYR A 458 -26.87 -31.38 -9.35
N PHE A 459 -25.99 -32.31 -9.69
CA PHE A 459 -24.98 -32.87 -8.79
C PHE A 459 -23.60 -32.65 -9.42
N GLU A 460 -22.78 -31.83 -8.77
CA GLU A 460 -21.41 -31.51 -9.19
C GLU A 460 -20.43 -32.22 -8.27
N GLN A 461 -19.61 -33.11 -8.81
CA GLN A 461 -18.50 -33.68 -8.05
C GLN A 461 -17.36 -32.65 -7.95
N TRP A 462 -16.98 -32.28 -6.72
CA TRP A 462 -15.78 -31.45 -6.55
C TRP A 462 -14.53 -32.31 -6.81
N SER A 463 -13.75 -31.91 -7.82
CA SER A 463 -12.38 -32.39 -8.04
C SER A 463 -11.43 -31.32 -7.48
N GLY A 464 -10.60 -31.68 -6.51
CA GLY A 464 -9.87 -30.69 -5.73
C GLY A 464 -9.12 -29.63 -6.53
N GLU A 465 -9.15 -28.39 -6.03
CA GLU A 465 -8.16 -27.39 -6.40
C GLU A 465 -6.84 -27.84 -5.76
N ASP A 466 -5.96 -28.50 -6.52
CA ASP A 466 -4.59 -28.78 -6.07
C ASP A 466 -3.86 -27.44 -5.89
N PHE A 467 -3.98 -26.86 -4.70
CA PHE A 467 -3.30 -25.61 -4.34
C PHE A 467 -1.77 -25.76 -4.28
N GLU A 468 -1.23 -26.99 -4.34
CA GLU A 468 0.20 -27.26 -4.28
C GLU A 468 0.84 -27.64 -5.62
N ASN A 469 0.08 -28.12 -6.60
CA ASN A 469 0.63 -28.47 -7.92
C ASN A 469 -0.38 -28.14 -9.01
N ASN A 470 0.01 -27.29 -9.97
CA ASN A 470 -0.71 -26.95 -11.20
C ASN A 470 -0.91 -28.17 -12.15
N SER A 471 -1.38 -29.31 -11.65
CA SER A 471 -1.76 -30.49 -12.43
C SER A 471 -3.24 -30.77 -12.20
N TYR A 472 -4.04 -30.54 -13.23
CA TYR A 472 -5.38 -31.12 -13.30
C TYR A 472 -5.22 -32.64 -13.20
N ASN A 473 -5.67 -33.21 -12.08
CA ASN A 473 -5.72 -34.65 -11.93
C ASN A 473 -6.89 -35.16 -12.79
N SER A 474 -6.58 -35.62 -14.00
CA SER A 474 -7.54 -36.07 -15.02
C SER A 474 -8.17 -37.43 -14.72
N ASP A 475 -7.82 -38.07 -13.61
CA ASP A 475 -8.03 -39.50 -13.42
C ASP A 475 -9.18 -39.80 -12.44
N PHE A 476 -10.33 -39.15 -12.60
CA PHE A 476 -11.57 -39.56 -11.93
C PHE A 476 -12.82 -39.19 -12.74
N PHE A 477 -12.81 -39.45 -14.05
CA PHE A 477 -14.04 -39.52 -14.84
C PHE A 477 -14.50 -40.98 -14.89
N LEU A 478 -15.55 -41.31 -14.16
CA LEU A 478 -16.41 -42.44 -14.52
C LEU A 478 -17.67 -41.89 -15.19
N VAL A 479 -17.97 -42.51 -16.33
CA VAL A 479 -19.12 -42.34 -17.23
C VAL A 479 -20.45 -42.45 -16.51
#